data_AF-A0A502I8F1-F1
#
_entry.id   AF-A0A502I8F1-F1
#
_cell.length_a   1.000
_cell.length_b   1.000
_cell.length_c   1.000
_cell.angle_alpha   90.00
_cell.angle_beta   90.00
_cell.angle_gamma   90.00
#
_symmetry.space_group_name_H-M   'P 1'
#
loop_
_entity.id
_entity.type
_entity.pdbx_description
1 polymer ?
#
loop_
_entity_poly.entity_id
_entity_poly.type
_entity_poly.pdbx_seq_one_letter_code
_entity_poly.pdbx_strand_id
1 'polypeptide(L)'
;MLQTVTGTSAELGSRLGMALASYRHKIFLEKLGWPLPSKNGEEADEFDRTDTVYVVAKDQYGDICGCARLLPTTHPYLLSEIFPELMGDIPLPNSADTWELSRFSATPLNEPNSNTLQSWRNTCTLVAETVSAAIRLGATRLIAFSAVGNERLLRRMGVNVHRVSAPQLIDGKPVLAFWIEIDEHTKNALNITSQPPSRPLKTNS
;
A
#
# COMPACT_ATOMS: atom_id res chain seq x y z
N MET A 1 3.83 -20.21 4.80
CA MET A 1 4.03 -18.92 5.51
C MET A 1 3.97 -17.81 4.47
N LEU A 2 3.39 -16.64 4.78
CA LEU A 2 3.36 -15.52 3.84
C LEU A 2 4.78 -14.99 3.62
N GLN A 3 5.18 -14.82 2.37
CA GLN A 3 6.45 -14.18 2.01
C GLN A 3 6.15 -12.79 1.46
N THR A 4 6.95 -11.79 1.83
CA THR A 4 6.88 -10.45 1.25
C THR A 4 8.14 -10.13 0.46
N VAL A 5 7.97 -9.37 -0.62
CA VAL A 5 9.06 -8.79 -1.42
C VAL A 5 8.75 -7.32 -1.60
N THR A 6 9.71 -6.46 -1.28
CA THR A 6 9.57 -5.01 -1.35
C THR A 6 10.60 -4.45 -2.31
N GLY A 7 10.21 -3.54 -3.20
CA GLY A 7 11.14 -2.86 -4.08
C GLY A 7 10.47 -2.09 -5.21
N THR A 8 11.29 -1.35 -5.94
CA THR A 8 10.97 -0.68 -7.19
C THR A 8 10.79 -1.67 -8.34
N SER A 9 10.25 -1.22 -9.47
CA SER A 9 10.12 -2.04 -10.68
C SER A 9 11.45 -2.68 -11.12
N ALA A 10 12.58 -1.95 -10.97
CA ALA A 10 13.91 -2.46 -11.28
C ALA A 10 14.35 -3.58 -10.32
N GLU A 11 14.07 -3.44 -9.01
CA GLU A 11 14.46 -4.41 -7.98
C GLU A 11 13.59 -5.67 -8.00
N LEU A 12 12.31 -5.55 -8.33
CA LEU A 12 11.40 -6.70 -8.46
C LEU A 12 11.70 -7.53 -9.71
N GLY A 13 12.25 -6.90 -10.75
CA GLY A 13 12.50 -7.52 -12.05
C GLY A 13 11.23 -7.75 -12.88
N SER A 14 11.41 -7.95 -14.18
CA SER A 14 10.31 -7.99 -15.17
C SER A 14 9.27 -9.07 -14.86
N ARG A 15 9.72 -10.28 -14.49
CA ARG A 15 8.80 -11.40 -14.23
C ARG A 15 7.85 -11.12 -13.06
N LEU A 16 8.35 -10.57 -11.96
CA LEU A 16 7.51 -10.25 -10.81
C LEU A 16 6.66 -9.00 -11.08
N GLY A 17 7.20 -8.01 -11.79
CA GLY A 17 6.44 -6.83 -12.23
C GLY A 17 5.23 -7.19 -13.09
N MET A 18 5.39 -8.04 -14.11
CA MET A 18 4.27 -8.52 -14.93
C MET A 18 3.25 -9.33 -14.12
N ALA A 19 3.72 -10.22 -13.24
CA ALA A 19 2.83 -10.98 -12.36
C ALA A 19 2.02 -10.05 -11.42
N LEU A 20 2.65 -9.00 -10.90
CA LEU A 20 1.98 -7.99 -10.09
C LEU A 20 0.94 -7.21 -10.89
N ALA A 21 1.26 -6.76 -12.11
CA ALA A 21 0.31 -6.05 -12.97
C ALA A 21 -0.90 -6.92 -13.33
N SER A 22 -0.70 -8.22 -13.57
CA SER A 22 -1.79 -9.18 -13.78
C SER A 22 -2.62 -9.43 -12.52
N TYR A 23 -1.98 -9.54 -11.36
CA TYR A 23 -2.68 -9.63 -10.07
C TYR A 23 -3.58 -8.41 -9.84
N ARG A 24 -3.02 -7.21 -10.05
CA ARG A 24 -3.74 -5.94 -9.92
C ARG A 24 -4.93 -5.87 -10.88
N HIS A 25 -4.78 -6.34 -12.11
CA HIS A 25 -5.89 -6.42 -13.07
C HIS A 25 -7.06 -7.25 -12.53
N LYS A 26 -6.78 -8.48 -12.09
CA LYS A 26 -7.80 -9.40 -11.56
C LYS A 26 -8.48 -8.84 -10.30
N ILE A 27 -7.75 -8.15 -9.44
CA ILE A 27 -8.33 -7.57 -8.22
C ILE A 27 -9.12 -6.30 -8.53
N PHE A 28 -8.48 -5.28 -9.11
CA PHE A 28 -9.07 -3.95 -9.19
C PHE A 28 -10.09 -3.83 -10.32
N LEU A 29 -9.86 -4.47 -11.47
CA LEU A 29 -10.81 -4.44 -12.59
C LEU A 29 -11.83 -5.57 -12.48
N GLU A 30 -11.40 -6.83 -12.49
CA GLU A 30 -12.35 -7.96 -12.59
C GLU A 30 -13.18 -8.14 -11.31
N LYS A 31 -12.54 -8.11 -10.13
CA LYS A 31 -13.22 -8.37 -8.86
C LYS A 31 -13.91 -7.13 -8.27
N LEU A 32 -13.26 -5.97 -8.30
CA LEU A 32 -13.78 -4.74 -7.70
C LEU A 32 -14.53 -3.82 -8.69
N GLY A 33 -14.39 -4.07 -9.99
CA GLY A 33 -15.09 -3.33 -11.04
C GLY A 33 -14.63 -1.88 -11.19
N TRP A 34 -13.38 -1.56 -10.85
CA TRP A 34 -12.87 -0.19 -10.99
C TRP A 34 -12.59 0.14 -12.46
N PRO A 35 -12.97 1.34 -12.94
CA PRO A 35 -12.78 1.75 -14.33
C PRO A 35 -11.34 2.22 -14.59
N LEU A 36 -10.37 1.30 -14.45
CA LEU A 36 -8.94 1.60 -14.59
C LEU A 36 -8.38 1.24 -15.98
N PRO A 37 -7.30 1.91 -16.42
CA PRO A 37 -6.58 1.51 -17.63
C PRO A 37 -5.97 0.11 -17.46
N SER A 38 -6.06 -0.69 -18.52
CA SER A 38 -5.48 -2.03 -18.56
C SER A 38 -5.15 -2.42 -19.99
N LYS A 39 -4.03 -3.13 -20.18
CA LYS A 39 -3.59 -3.64 -21.48
C LYS A 39 -3.19 -5.10 -21.34
N ASN A 40 -3.71 -5.97 -22.19
CA ASN A 40 -3.40 -7.41 -22.20
C ASN A 40 -3.56 -8.12 -20.83
N GLY A 41 -4.53 -7.68 -20.01
CA GLY A 41 -4.74 -8.24 -18.67
C GLY A 41 -3.74 -7.77 -17.62
N GLU A 42 -3.04 -6.67 -17.87
CA GLU A 42 -2.10 -6.02 -16.96
C GLU A 42 -2.63 -4.61 -16.60
N GLU A 43 -2.83 -4.34 -15.31
CA GLU A 43 -3.20 -3.02 -14.80
C GLU A 43 -1.92 -2.24 -14.45
N ALA A 44 -1.80 -1.06 -15.08
CA ALA A 44 -0.77 -0.09 -14.79
C ALA A 44 -1.29 1.32 -15.09
N ASP A 45 -0.87 2.29 -14.30
CA ASP A 45 -1.19 3.71 -14.49
C ASP A 45 0.10 4.56 -14.54
N GLU A 46 -0.05 5.87 -14.73
CA GLU A 46 1.08 6.81 -14.83
C GLU A 46 1.90 6.96 -13.54
N PHE A 47 1.39 6.44 -12.42
CA PHE A 47 2.08 6.44 -11.14
C PHE A 47 2.93 5.18 -10.93
N ASP A 48 2.97 4.27 -11.90
CA ASP A 48 3.87 3.11 -11.92
C ASP A 48 5.24 3.48 -12.53
N ARG A 49 5.96 4.36 -11.83
CA ARG A 49 7.23 4.99 -12.24
C ARG A 49 8.45 4.24 -11.69
N THR A 50 9.64 4.78 -11.94
CA THR A 50 10.91 4.21 -11.44
C THR A 50 11.12 4.41 -9.93
N ASP A 51 10.51 5.44 -9.35
CA ASP A 51 10.53 5.77 -7.91
C ASP A 51 9.40 5.09 -7.12
N THR A 52 8.50 4.38 -7.81
CA THR A 52 7.38 3.67 -7.20
C THR A 52 7.87 2.41 -6.49
N VAL A 53 7.52 2.29 -5.21
CA VAL A 53 7.87 1.11 -4.41
C VAL A 53 6.63 0.25 -4.21
N TYR A 54 6.75 -1.05 -4.43
CA TYR A 54 5.68 -2.00 -4.13
C TYR A 54 6.09 -2.90 -2.97
N VAL A 55 5.08 -3.32 -2.21
CA VAL A 55 5.16 -4.47 -1.31
C VAL A 55 4.29 -5.56 -1.89
N VAL A 56 4.88 -6.71 -2.23
CA VAL A 56 4.19 -7.85 -2.85
C VAL A 56 4.17 -9.00 -1.86
N ALA A 57 2.97 -9.49 -1.53
CA ALA A 57 2.79 -10.68 -0.70
C ALA A 57 2.54 -11.91 -1.56
N LYS A 58 3.28 -12.98 -1.27
CA LYS A 58 3.16 -14.30 -1.90
C LYS A 58 2.77 -15.34 -0.88
N ASP A 59 1.93 -16.27 -1.29
CA ASP A 59 1.58 -17.43 -0.48
C ASP A 59 2.70 -18.48 -0.49
N GLN A 60 2.45 -19.62 0.13
CA GLN A 60 3.41 -20.72 0.22
C GLN A 60 3.72 -21.41 -1.12
N TYR A 61 2.89 -21.20 -2.14
CA TYR A 61 3.08 -21.73 -3.49
C TYR A 61 3.80 -20.71 -4.40
N GLY A 62 4.05 -19.50 -3.90
CA GLY A 62 4.70 -18.41 -4.63
C GLY A 62 3.74 -17.55 -5.44
N ASP A 63 2.43 -17.80 -5.35
CA ASP A 63 1.40 -17.00 -6.01
C ASP A 63 1.20 -15.68 -5.27
N ILE A 64 1.01 -14.59 -6.02
CA ILE A 64 0.70 -13.28 -5.42
C ILE A 64 -0.69 -13.35 -4.79
N CYS A 65 -0.74 -13.06 -3.49
CA CYS A 65 -1.98 -13.01 -2.71
C CYS A 65 -2.20 -11.65 -2.03
N GLY A 66 -1.32 -10.67 -2.30
CA GLY A 66 -1.54 -9.30 -1.88
C GLY A 66 -0.50 -8.34 -2.45
N CYS A 67 -0.84 -7.05 -2.45
CA CYS A 67 0.09 -5.98 -2.79
C CYS A 67 -0.26 -4.67 -2.07
N ALA A 68 0.71 -3.77 -2.04
CA ALA A 68 0.56 -2.36 -1.72
C ALA A 68 1.52 -1.55 -2.61
N ARG A 69 1.17 -0.30 -2.91
CA ARG A 69 2.02 0.66 -3.64
C ARG A 69 2.29 1.87 -2.76
N LEU A 70 3.55 2.30 -2.74
CA LEU A 70 4.05 3.48 -2.06
C LEU A 70 4.56 4.48 -3.09
N LEU A 71 4.05 5.71 -3.07
CA LEU A 71 4.49 6.82 -3.93
C LEU A 71 5.06 7.97 -3.08
N PRO A 72 6.19 8.58 -3.47
CA PRO A 72 6.68 9.75 -2.75
C PRO A 72 5.78 10.95 -3.01
N THR A 73 5.41 11.69 -1.97
CA THR A 73 4.56 12.90 -2.14
C THR A 73 5.32 14.11 -2.69
N THR A 74 6.64 13.99 -2.88
CA THR A 74 7.48 15.01 -3.52
C THR A 74 7.35 15.04 -5.05
N HIS A 75 6.61 14.09 -5.63
CA HIS A 75 6.29 13.98 -7.05
C HIS A 75 4.77 13.86 -7.20
N PRO A 76 4.19 14.03 -8.40
CA PRO A 76 2.77 13.75 -8.63
C PRO A 76 2.37 12.36 -8.12
N TYR A 77 1.28 12.26 -7.36
CA TYR A 77 0.76 11.01 -6.80
C TYR A 77 -0.75 10.90 -7.02
N LEU A 78 -1.31 9.70 -6.87
CA LEU A 78 -2.67 9.40 -7.32
C LEU A 78 -3.72 10.32 -6.68
N LEU A 79 -3.60 10.56 -5.37
CA LEU A 79 -4.48 11.47 -4.64
C LEU A 79 -4.29 12.95 -5.04
N SER A 80 -3.09 13.41 -5.41
CA SER A 80 -2.90 14.80 -5.86
C SER A 80 -3.49 15.05 -7.24
N GLU A 81 -3.36 14.09 -8.14
CA GLU A 81 -3.73 14.28 -9.54
C GLU A 81 -5.18 13.90 -9.85
N ILE A 82 -5.70 12.84 -9.20
CA ILE A 82 -6.98 12.25 -9.59
C ILE A 82 -8.10 12.56 -8.60
N PHE A 83 -7.80 12.64 -7.30
CA PHE A 83 -8.81 12.85 -6.25
C PHE A 83 -8.45 13.95 -5.25
N PRO A 84 -7.91 15.11 -5.68
CA PRO A 84 -7.47 16.16 -4.76
C PRO A 84 -8.60 16.67 -3.85
N GLU A 85 -9.85 16.61 -4.32
CA GLU A 85 -11.03 17.00 -3.57
C GLU A 85 -11.23 16.21 -2.27
N LEU A 86 -10.71 14.97 -2.18
CA LEU A 86 -10.77 14.15 -0.96
C LEU A 86 -9.96 14.73 0.20
N MET A 87 -9.15 15.75 -0.04
CA MET A 87 -8.45 16.49 1.01
C MET A 87 -9.32 17.56 1.69
N GLY A 88 -10.44 17.96 1.09
CA GLY A 88 -11.22 19.11 1.56
C GLY A 88 -10.37 20.37 1.62
N ASP A 89 -10.36 21.05 2.78
CA ASP A 89 -9.58 22.28 2.99
C ASP A 89 -8.12 22.02 3.42
N ILE A 90 -7.71 20.76 3.56
CA ILE A 90 -6.36 20.40 3.98
C ILE A 90 -5.42 20.42 2.77
N PRO A 91 -4.24 21.05 2.85
CA PRO A 91 -3.28 21.02 1.75
C PRO A 91 -2.81 19.61 1.41
N LEU A 92 -2.65 19.33 0.12
CA LEU A 92 -1.99 18.12 -0.37
C LEU A 92 -0.55 18.03 0.17
N PRO A 93 -0.12 16.88 0.74
CA PRO A 93 1.26 16.73 1.19
C PRO A 93 2.25 16.85 0.04
N ASN A 94 3.36 17.53 0.31
CA ASN A 94 4.54 17.54 -0.54
C ASN A 94 5.77 17.53 0.38
N SER A 95 6.15 16.33 0.85
CA SER A 95 7.24 16.17 1.81
C SER A 95 7.98 14.86 1.62
N ALA A 96 9.30 14.88 1.85
CA ALA A 96 10.15 13.70 1.75
C ALA A 96 9.85 12.64 2.82
N ASP A 97 9.23 13.03 3.94
CA ASP A 97 8.83 12.13 5.03
C ASP A 97 7.37 11.65 4.94
N THR A 98 6.67 11.99 3.86
CA THR A 98 5.27 11.59 3.63
C THR A 98 5.16 10.83 2.31
N TRP A 99 4.53 9.66 2.37
CA TRP A 99 4.31 8.80 1.20
C TRP A 99 2.83 8.49 1.03
N GLU A 100 2.36 8.37 -0.21
CA GLU A 100 1.03 7.85 -0.49
C GLU A 100 1.03 6.31 -0.44
N LEU A 101 0.06 5.72 0.24
CA LEU A 101 -0.31 4.31 0.12
C LEU A 101 -1.53 4.15 -0.80
N SER A 102 -1.33 3.47 -1.93
CA SER A 102 -2.40 3.10 -2.88
C SER A 102 -2.30 1.62 -3.29
N ARG A 103 -3.28 1.14 -4.10
CA ARG A 103 -3.34 -0.24 -4.63
C ARG A 103 -3.14 -1.34 -3.56
N PHE A 104 -3.72 -1.14 -2.38
CA PHE A 104 -3.69 -2.13 -1.31
C PHE A 104 -4.70 -3.26 -1.55
N SER A 105 -4.25 -4.51 -1.51
CA SER A 105 -5.09 -5.71 -1.52
C SER A 105 -4.40 -6.84 -0.76
N ALA A 106 -5.16 -7.61 0.03
CA ALA A 106 -4.70 -8.82 0.71
C ALA A 106 -5.61 -10.02 0.34
N THR A 107 -5.83 -10.21 -0.95
CA THR A 107 -6.77 -11.20 -1.50
C THR A 107 -6.03 -12.27 -2.30
N PRO A 108 -6.05 -13.55 -1.89
CA PRO A 108 -5.64 -14.66 -2.74
C PRO A 108 -6.57 -14.83 -3.94
N LEU A 109 -6.00 -15.12 -5.13
CA LEU A 109 -6.79 -15.39 -6.34
C LEU A 109 -7.29 -16.84 -6.42
N ASN A 110 -6.50 -17.79 -5.90
CA ASN A 110 -6.73 -19.23 -6.08
C ASN A 110 -7.37 -19.91 -4.86
N GLU A 111 -7.61 -19.18 -3.75
CA GLU A 111 -8.14 -19.74 -2.51
C GLU A 111 -9.39 -18.98 -2.00
N PRO A 112 -10.57 -19.20 -2.61
CA PRO A 112 -11.81 -18.54 -2.17
C PRO A 112 -12.26 -18.94 -0.75
N ASN A 113 -11.75 -20.04 -0.20
CA ASN A 113 -12.09 -20.59 1.11
C ASN A 113 -10.97 -20.48 2.15
N SER A 114 -10.08 -19.48 2.03
CA SER A 114 -9.05 -19.28 3.05
C SER A 114 -9.69 -19.07 4.43
N ASN A 115 -9.19 -19.77 5.45
CA ASN A 115 -9.62 -19.61 6.84
C ASN A 115 -9.56 -18.12 7.23
N THR A 116 -10.67 -17.55 7.73
CA THR A 116 -10.79 -16.12 8.08
C THR A 116 -9.68 -15.63 9.00
N LEU A 117 -9.20 -16.49 9.91
CA LEU A 117 -8.08 -16.18 10.79
C LEU A 117 -6.75 -16.06 10.02
N GLN A 118 -6.54 -16.91 9.01
CA GLN A 118 -5.36 -16.85 8.16
C GLN A 118 -5.40 -15.62 7.26
N SER A 119 -6.55 -15.29 6.65
CA SER A 119 -6.72 -14.06 5.87
C SER A 119 -6.46 -12.81 6.71
N TRP A 120 -6.95 -12.81 7.95
CA TRP A 120 -6.66 -11.75 8.92
C TRP A 120 -5.16 -11.62 9.18
N ARG A 121 -4.47 -12.73 9.50
CA ARG A 121 -3.02 -12.73 9.74
C ARG A 121 -2.24 -12.24 8.52
N ASN A 122 -2.59 -12.70 7.32
CA ASN A 122 -1.93 -12.27 6.09
C ASN A 122 -2.13 -10.77 5.84
N THR A 123 -3.34 -10.26 6.07
CA THR A 123 -3.62 -8.82 6.00
C THR A 123 -2.78 -8.04 7.01
N CYS A 124 -2.70 -8.49 8.27
CA CYS A 124 -1.85 -7.85 9.28
C CYS A 124 -0.37 -7.85 8.88
N THR A 125 0.14 -8.97 8.38
CA THR A 125 1.53 -9.07 7.91
C THR A 125 1.80 -8.12 6.75
N LEU A 126 0.88 -8.03 5.76
CA LEU A 126 1.05 -7.11 4.65
C LEU A 126 0.98 -5.64 5.09
N VAL A 127 0.08 -5.27 6.01
CA VAL A 127 0.04 -3.91 6.58
C VAL A 127 1.33 -3.60 7.32
N ALA A 128 1.81 -4.52 8.18
CA ALA A 128 3.05 -4.35 8.93
C ALA A 128 4.27 -4.18 8.00
N GLU A 129 4.36 -4.99 6.94
CA GLU A 129 5.44 -4.86 5.96
C GLU A 129 5.32 -3.56 5.14
N THR A 130 4.10 -3.14 4.79
CA THR A 130 3.88 -1.86 4.08
C THR A 130 4.34 -0.67 4.91
N VAL A 131 4.00 -0.64 6.20
CA VAL A 131 4.46 0.42 7.12
C VAL A 131 5.97 0.32 7.36
N SER A 132 6.52 -0.90 7.48
CA SER A 132 7.96 -1.10 7.62
C SER A 132 8.74 -0.64 6.37
N ALA A 133 8.19 -0.86 5.18
CA ALA A 133 8.74 -0.35 3.93
C ALA A 133 8.74 1.18 3.92
N ALA A 134 7.62 1.81 4.30
CA ALA A 134 7.54 3.26 4.42
C ALA A 134 8.58 3.83 5.42
N ILE A 135 8.77 3.18 6.58
CA ILE A 135 9.82 3.56 7.55
C ILE A 135 11.21 3.51 6.91
N ARG A 136 11.54 2.45 6.16
CA ARG A 136 12.84 2.33 5.47
C ARG A 136 13.05 3.41 4.40
N LEU A 137 11.97 3.95 3.86
CA LEU A 137 11.96 5.08 2.93
C LEU A 137 11.99 6.46 3.62
N GLY A 138 12.07 6.48 4.97
CA GLY A 138 12.12 7.71 5.76
C GLY A 138 10.76 8.32 6.10
N ALA A 139 9.66 7.60 5.88
CA ALA A 139 8.33 8.12 6.16
C ALA A 139 8.05 8.23 7.67
N THR A 140 7.46 9.35 8.08
CA THR A 140 6.88 9.57 9.41
C THR A 140 5.36 9.39 9.42
N ARG A 141 4.74 9.46 8.23
CA ARG A 141 3.31 9.22 8.02
C ARG A 141 3.01 8.77 6.59
N LEU A 142 1.86 8.14 6.41
CA LEU A 142 1.29 7.84 5.10
C LEU A 142 -0.01 8.60 4.88
N ILE A 143 -0.22 9.06 3.66
CA ILE A 143 -1.53 9.47 3.16
C ILE A 143 -2.13 8.32 2.37
N ALA A 144 -3.40 7.99 2.60
CA ALA A 144 -4.12 7.00 1.82
C ALA A 144 -5.53 7.48 1.55
N PHE A 145 -6.15 6.95 0.50
CA PHE A 145 -7.58 7.11 0.27
C PHE A 145 -8.18 5.80 -0.19
N SER A 146 -9.37 5.48 0.33
CA SER A 146 -10.08 4.25 -0.05
C SER A 146 -11.50 4.22 0.51
N ALA A 147 -12.20 3.12 0.25
CA ALA A 147 -13.48 2.83 0.89
C ALA A 147 -13.35 2.86 2.42
N VAL A 148 -14.41 3.32 3.10
CA VAL A 148 -14.50 3.44 4.58
C VAL A 148 -14.13 2.15 5.33
N GLY A 149 -14.29 0.98 4.70
CA GLY A 149 -13.91 -0.30 5.29
C GLY A 149 -12.42 -0.40 5.65
N ASN A 150 -11.53 0.22 4.87
CA ASN A 150 -10.07 0.10 5.08
C ASN A 150 -9.58 0.92 6.27
N GLU A 151 -10.10 2.13 6.51
CA GLU A 151 -9.75 2.86 7.75
C GLU A 151 -10.25 2.10 8.99
N ARG A 152 -11.41 1.45 8.92
CA ARG A 152 -11.95 0.63 10.03
C ARG A 152 -11.10 -0.61 10.27
N LEU A 153 -10.62 -1.23 9.20
CA LEU A 153 -9.69 -2.34 9.24
C LEU A 153 -8.40 -1.96 9.99
N LEU A 154 -7.78 -0.85 9.62
CA LEU A 154 -6.56 -0.35 10.27
C LEU A 154 -6.79 0.01 11.74
N ARG A 155 -7.89 0.69 12.06
CA ARG A 155 -8.28 0.97 13.46
C ARG A 155 -8.44 -0.31 14.28
N ARG A 156 -9.02 -1.37 13.70
CA ARG A 156 -9.15 -2.69 14.35
C ARG A 156 -7.80 -3.33 14.63
N MET A 157 -6.78 -3.06 13.82
CA MET A 157 -5.40 -3.50 14.07
C MET A 157 -4.71 -2.67 15.17
N GLY A 158 -5.32 -1.58 15.64
CA GLY A 158 -4.69 -0.65 16.58
C GLY A 158 -3.79 0.39 15.90
N VAL A 159 -3.85 0.55 14.58
CA VAL A 159 -3.06 1.58 13.88
C VAL A 159 -3.61 2.97 14.18
N ASN A 160 -2.73 3.95 14.40
CA ASN A 160 -3.13 5.35 14.54
C ASN A 160 -3.55 5.91 13.17
N VAL A 161 -4.87 5.93 12.95
CA VAL A 161 -5.50 6.44 11.72
C VAL A 161 -6.44 7.59 12.06
N HIS A 162 -6.44 8.64 11.25
CA HIS A 162 -7.43 9.71 11.34
C HIS A 162 -7.78 10.28 9.97
N ARG A 163 -9.04 10.64 9.80
CA ARG A 163 -9.57 11.14 8.53
C ARG A 163 -9.00 12.52 8.22
N VAL A 164 -8.75 12.78 6.94
CA VAL A 164 -8.42 14.13 6.45
C VAL A 164 -9.71 14.95 6.39
N SER A 165 -10.74 14.40 5.76
CA SER A 165 -12.04 15.04 5.56
C SER A 165 -13.20 14.07 5.78
N ALA A 166 -14.43 14.57 5.64
CA ALA A 166 -15.60 13.71 5.53
C ALA A 166 -15.53 12.83 4.26
N PRO A 167 -16.11 11.61 4.28
CA PRO A 167 -16.21 10.78 3.08
C PRO A 167 -17.00 11.46 1.97
N GLN A 168 -16.56 11.25 0.73
CA GLN A 168 -17.21 11.72 -0.49
C GLN A 168 -17.62 10.53 -1.35
N LEU A 169 -18.57 10.72 -2.27
CA LEU A 169 -19.00 9.66 -3.18
C LEU A 169 -18.17 9.70 -4.46
N ILE A 170 -17.50 8.59 -4.75
CA ILE A 170 -16.85 8.34 -6.04
C ILE A 170 -17.53 7.10 -6.64
N ASP A 171 -18.11 7.25 -7.82
CA ASP A 171 -18.92 6.21 -8.48
C ASP A 171 -19.99 5.59 -7.56
N GLY A 172 -20.65 6.44 -6.76
CA GLY A 172 -21.70 6.04 -5.81
C GLY A 172 -21.19 5.29 -4.56
N LYS A 173 -19.87 5.14 -4.39
CA LYS A 173 -19.26 4.48 -3.22
C LYS A 173 -18.60 5.52 -2.30
N PRO A 174 -18.75 5.39 -0.97
CA PRO A 174 -18.10 6.31 -0.03
C PRO A 174 -16.60 6.04 0.05
N VAL A 175 -15.82 7.04 -0.33
CA VAL A 175 -14.35 7.07 -0.31
C VAL A 175 -13.90 8.22 0.59
N LEU A 176 -12.79 8.06 1.30
CA LEU A 176 -12.20 9.13 2.09
C LEU A 176 -10.68 9.07 2.05
N ALA A 177 -10.04 10.23 2.21
CA ALA A 177 -8.62 10.31 2.52
C ALA A 177 -8.39 10.26 4.04
N PHE A 178 -7.37 9.54 4.48
CA PHE A 178 -6.97 9.43 5.88
C PHE A 178 -5.45 9.33 6.02
N TRP A 179 -4.97 9.85 7.13
CA TRP A 179 -3.59 9.72 7.58
C TRP A 179 -3.38 8.41 8.34
N ILE A 180 -2.21 7.83 8.16
CA ILE A 180 -1.67 6.75 8.99
C ILE A 180 -0.39 7.27 9.62
N GLU A 181 -0.39 7.50 10.92
CA GLU A 181 0.80 7.98 11.64
C GLU A 181 1.75 6.82 11.91
N ILE A 182 3.05 7.02 11.64
CA ILE A 182 4.10 6.03 11.92
C ILE A 182 4.76 6.37 13.27
N ASP A 183 3.93 6.41 14.29
CA ASP A 183 4.33 6.62 15.68
C ASP A 183 4.59 5.29 16.40
N GLU A 184 5.00 5.37 17.67
CA GLU A 184 5.22 4.16 18.49
C GLU A 184 3.93 3.37 18.70
N HIS A 185 2.76 4.01 18.67
CA HIS A 185 1.48 3.31 18.79
C HIS A 185 1.25 2.39 17.59
N THR A 186 1.39 2.91 16.36
CA THR A 186 1.28 2.12 15.13
C THR A 186 2.36 1.04 15.05
N LYS A 187 3.61 1.35 15.41
CA LYS A 187 4.69 0.34 15.41
C LYS A 187 4.38 -0.81 16.37
N ASN A 188 3.94 -0.51 17.59
CA ASN A 188 3.55 -1.52 18.57
C ASN A 188 2.35 -2.34 18.10
N ALA A 189 1.31 -1.68 17.57
CA ALA A 189 0.11 -2.33 17.05
C ALA A 189 0.42 -3.35 15.93
N LEU A 190 1.42 -3.03 15.09
CA LEU A 190 1.86 -3.87 13.97
C LEU A 190 3.03 -4.79 14.30
N ASN A 191 3.52 -4.80 15.55
CA ASN A 191 4.72 -5.53 15.98
C ASN A 191 5.97 -5.20 15.13
N ILE A 192 6.10 -3.94 14.70
CA ILE A 192 7.26 -3.46 13.95
C ILE A 192 8.36 -3.17 14.96
N THR A 193 9.44 -3.94 14.91
CA THR A 193 10.62 -3.70 15.75
C THR A 193 11.42 -2.55 15.16
N SER A 194 11.77 -1.58 16.00
CA SER A 194 12.72 -0.53 15.67
C SER A 194 14.09 -1.16 15.41
N GLN A 195 14.41 -1.50 14.15
CA GLN A 195 15.81 -1.78 13.82
C GLN A 195 16.58 -0.47 13.90
N PRO A 196 17.70 -0.39 14.65
CA PRO A 196 18.58 0.76 14.55
C PRO A 196 19.08 0.87 13.10
N PRO A 197 19.27 2.09 12.56
CA PRO A 197 19.78 2.27 11.21
C PRO A 197 21.09 1.49 11.06
N SER A 198 21.17 0.65 10.04
CA SER A 198 22.38 -0.08 9.67
C SER A 198 23.52 0.92 9.49
N ARG A 199 24.50 0.85 10.39
CA ARG A 199 25.72 1.66 10.35
C ARG A 199 26.38 1.45 8.98
N PRO A 200 26.76 2.50 8.24
CA PRO A 200 27.46 2.31 6.99
C PRO A 200 28.77 1.55 7.26
N LEU A 201 29.04 0.54 6.43
CA LEU A 201 30.32 -0.15 6.38
C LEU A 201 31.41 0.91 6.27
N LYS A 202 32.22 1.03 7.33
CA LYS A 202 33.46 1.79 7.26
C LYS A 202 34.30 1.18 6.16
N THR A 203 34.48 1.89 5.06
CA THR A 203 35.51 1.60 4.08
C THR A 203 36.85 1.86 4.76
N ASN A 204 37.55 0.81 5.16
CA ASN A 204 38.98 0.89 5.45
C ASN A 204 39.71 0.95 4.10
N SER A 205 40.17 2.13 3.70
CA SER A 205 41.29 2.37 2.78
C SER A 205 41.75 3.81 2.94
#